data_AF-A0A501WIN7-F1
#
_entry.id   AF-A0A501WIN7-F1
#
_cell.length_a   1.000
_cell.length_b   1.000
_cell.length_c   1.000
_cell.angle_alpha   90.00
_cell.angle_beta   90.00
_cell.angle_gamma   90.00
#
_symmetry.space_group_name_H-M   'P 1'
#
loop_
_entity.id
_entity.type
_entity.pdbx_description
1 polymer ?
#
loop_
_entity_poly.entity_id
_entity_poly.type
_entity_poly.pdbx_seq_one_letter_code
_entity_poly.pdbx_strand_id
1 'polypeptide(L)'
;MNEFYKFVRKHKGYKWVHWKMRNQVYGFEAINARYRILGGKPASIADNNKYDLPALIEQLYTSKYEKNSEEGKLLSLAKRNGIATANAIPGYLEAKAYEDGSHQLLWMSTQQKVKVITDLLLLTSEDKLKVAPTFISTHGMSWGLLKKTYPWSLFLLILGIIGKEFMSSLIKYLSDYFAVGPFILSVLGF
;
A
#
# COMPACT_ATOMS: atom_id res chain seq x y z
N MET A 1 0.72 -4.08 33.70
CA MET A 1 1.89 -3.42 33.06
C MET A 1 3.22 -4.11 33.37
N ASN A 2 3.45 -4.60 34.61
CA ASN A 2 4.67 -5.36 34.96
C ASN A 2 4.94 -6.53 34.01
N GLU A 3 3.93 -7.37 33.74
CA GLU A 3 4.05 -8.52 32.83
C GLU A 3 4.37 -8.09 31.39
N PHE A 4 3.75 -7.01 30.90
CA PHE A 4 4.08 -6.45 29.58
C PHE A 4 5.56 -6.07 29.49
N TYR A 5 6.09 -5.30 30.45
CA TYR A 5 7.50 -4.92 30.40
C TYR A 5 8.46 -6.06 30.71
N LYS A 6 8.03 -7.08 31.47
CA LYS A 6 8.78 -8.33 31.64
C LYS A 6 8.89 -9.08 30.31
N PHE A 7 7.81 -9.13 29.54
CA PHE A 7 7.80 -9.68 28.19
C PHE A 7 8.69 -8.87 27.24
N VAL A 8 8.59 -7.53 27.25
CA VAL A 8 9.45 -6.64 26.44
C VAL A 8 10.94 -6.88 26.74
N ARG A 9 11.32 -6.97 28.02
CA ARG A 9 12.72 -7.20 28.41
C ARG A 9 13.28 -8.52 27.89
N LYS A 10 12.45 -9.58 27.84
CA LYS A 10 12.84 -10.90 27.33
C LYS A 10 12.95 -10.93 25.80
N HIS A 11 12.28 -10.03 25.09
CA HIS A 11 12.13 -10.04 23.62
C HIS A 11 12.64 -8.76 22.95
N LYS A 12 13.76 -8.20 23.43
CA LYS A 12 14.32 -6.94 22.87
C LYS A 12 14.67 -7.02 21.38
N GLY A 13 15.10 -8.20 20.91
CA GLY A 13 15.45 -8.44 19.51
C GLY A 13 14.28 -8.76 18.59
N TYR A 14 13.05 -8.83 19.11
CA TYR A 14 11.88 -9.21 18.32
C TYR A 14 11.34 -8.01 17.54
N LYS A 15 10.66 -8.30 16.43
CA LYS A 15 9.92 -7.30 15.65
C LYS A 15 8.53 -7.10 16.25
N TRP A 16 8.15 -5.85 16.48
CA TRP A 16 6.91 -5.42 17.11
C TRP A 16 5.99 -4.80 16.07
N VAL A 17 5.07 -5.61 15.55
CA VAL A 17 4.02 -5.13 14.65
C VAL A 17 2.92 -4.47 15.46
N HIS A 18 2.50 -3.28 15.05
CA HIS A 18 1.48 -2.51 15.75
C HIS A 18 0.58 -1.72 14.80
N TRP A 19 -0.53 -1.22 15.33
CA TRP A 19 -1.47 -0.38 14.59
C TRP A 19 -1.50 1.05 15.15
N LYS A 20 -0.85 2.00 14.46
CA LYS A 20 -0.83 3.43 14.82
C LYS A 20 -0.37 3.77 16.25
N MET A 21 0.52 2.98 16.86
CA MET A 21 1.02 3.21 18.22
C MET A 21 2.22 4.16 18.33
N ARG A 22 2.46 5.02 17.32
CA ARG A 22 3.55 6.00 17.29
C ARG A 22 3.26 7.28 18.08
N ASN A 23 2.00 7.53 18.39
CA ASN A 23 1.57 8.78 19.03
C ASN A 23 1.97 8.83 20.52
N GLN A 24 2.38 10.00 20.99
CA GLN A 24 2.80 10.22 22.38
C GLN A 24 1.62 10.16 23.40
N VAL A 25 0.39 10.42 22.96
CA VAL A 25 -0.81 10.49 23.79
C VAL A 25 -1.44 9.11 24.04
N TYR A 26 -1.35 8.19 23.07
CA TYR A 26 -2.04 6.88 23.15
C TYR A 26 -1.21 5.67 22.70
N GLY A 27 0.05 5.85 22.31
CA GLY A 27 0.95 4.80 21.81
C GLY A 27 1.91 4.23 22.86
N PHE A 28 3.05 3.69 22.40
CA PHE A 28 4.08 3.13 23.28
C PHE A 28 4.57 4.14 24.34
N GLU A 29 4.74 5.41 23.94
CA GLU A 29 5.19 6.45 24.88
C GLU A 29 4.15 6.76 25.97
N ALA A 30 2.87 6.71 25.63
CA ALA A 30 1.80 6.86 26.63
C ALA A 30 1.84 5.71 27.65
N ILE A 31 2.07 4.48 27.19
CA ILE A 31 2.22 3.31 28.07
C ILE A 31 3.47 3.47 28.94
N ASN A 32 4.60 3.92 28.36
CA ASN A 32 5.83 4.20 29.10
C ASN A 32 5.60 5.24 30.19
N ALA A 33 4.95 6.36 29.87
CA ALA A 33 4.65 7.43 30.82
C ALA A 33 3.76 6.92 31.97
N ARG A 34 2.66 6.22 31.65
CA ARG A 34 1.76 5.65 32.67
C ARG A 34 2.48 4.67 33.59
N TYR A 35 3.34 3.83 33.03
CA TYR A 35 4.10 2.88 33.84
C TYR A 35 5.11 3.56 34.77
N ARG A 36 5.75 4.64 34.33
CA ARG A 36 6.62 5.48 35.18
C ARG A 36 5.84 6.12 36.34
N ILE A 37 4.65 6.66 36.06
CA ILE A 37 3.78 7.26 37.09
C ILE A 37 3.41 6.23 38.17
N LEU A 38 3.22 4.97 37.78
CA LEU A 38 2.95 3.86 38.71
C LEU A 38 4.22 3.30 39.39
N GLY A 39 5.36 4.00 39.32
CA GLY A 39 6.63 3.60 39.95
C GLY A 39 7.42 2.53 39.18
N GLY A 40 6.95 2.13 37.99
CA GLY A 40 7.60 1.15 37.14
C GLY A 40 8.76 1.73 36.31
N LYS A 41 9.70 0.87 35.91
CA LYS A 41 10.78 1.21 34.97
C LYS A 41 10.51 0.61 33.59
N PRO A 42 10.03 1.41 32.60
CA PRO A 42 9.73 0.89 31.27
C PRO A 42 10.98 0.35 30.60
N ALA A 43 10.80 -0.67 29.77
CA ALA A 43 11.83 -1.17 28.87
C ALA A 43 11.60 -0.57 27.49
N SER A 44 12.66 -0.06 26.87
CA SER A 44 12.59 0.48 25.52
C SER A 44 12.54 -0.65 24.49
N ILE A 45 11.64 -0.51 23.52
CA ILE A 45 11.66 -1.25 22.26
C ILE A 45 12.41 -0.38 21.27
N ALA A 46 13.47 -0.89 20.65
CA ALA A 46 14.23 -0.15 19.65
C ALA A 46 13.32 0.27 18.49
N ASP A 47 13.46 1.49 17.98
CA ASP A 47 12.58 2.00 16.92
C ASP A 47 12.68 1.19 15.64
N ASN A 48 13.87 0.67 15.31
CA ASN A 48 14.09 -0.24 14.18
C ASN A 48 13.33 -1.56 14.31
N ASN A 49 12.87 -1.90 15.51
CA ASN A 49 12.08 -3.09 15.78
C ASN A 49 10.58 -2.78 15.83
N LYS A 50 10.13 -1.53 15.68
CA LYS A 50 8.71 -1.16 15.65
C LYS A 50 8.22 -1.04 14.22
N TYR A 51 7.18 -1.79 13.87
CA TYR A 51 6.60 -1.85 12.53
C TYR A 51 5.15 -1.40 12.57
N ASP A 52 4.87 -0.23 11.99
CA ASP A 52 3.50 0.31 11.86
C ASP A 52 2.81 -0.34 10.66
N LEU A 53 1.97 -1.35 10.90
CA LEU A 53 1.31 -2.11 9.84
C LEU A 53 0.53 -1.22 8.84
N PRO A 54 -0.26 -0.23 9.27
CA PRO A 54 -0.87 0.75 8.35
C PRO A 54 0.13 1.42 7.43
N ALA A 55 1.28 1.87 7.95
CA ALA A 55 2.28 2.57 7.14
C ALA A 55 2.91 1.62 6.10
N LEU A 56 3.13 0.35 6.47
CA LEU A 56 3.61 -0.68 5.55
C LEU A 56 2.58 -0.95 4.44
N ILE A 57 1.30 -1.07 4.79
CA ILE A 57 0.21 -1.24 3.81
C ILE A 57 0.11 -0.01 2.89
N GLU A 58 0.26 1.22 3.43
CA GLU A 58 0.26 2.44 2.63
C GLU A 58 1.42 2.48 1.62
N GLN A 59 2.59 1.96 1.99
CA GLN A 59 3.75 1.83 1.10
C GLN A 59 3.56 0.76 0.01
N LEU A 60 2.92 -0.37 0.35
CA LEU A 60 2.67 -1.47 -0.61
C LEU A 60 1.56 -1.14 -1.62
N TYR A 61 0.53 -0.41 -1.18
CA TYR A 61 -0.62 -0.08 -2.01
C TYR A 61 -0.68 1.43 -2.28
N THR A 62 -1.37 2.17 -1.41
CA THR A 62 -1.50 3.63 -1.47
C THR A 62 -2.08 4.13 -0.14
N SER A 63 -1.95 5.41 0.17
CA SER A 63 -2.61 6.04 1.32
C SER A 63 -4.14 5.86 1.34
N LYS A 64 -4.73 5.58 0.18
CA LYS A 64 -6.15 5.32 -0.04
C LYS A 64 -6.55 3.83 0.05
N TYR A 65 -5.70 2.96 0.61
CA TYR A 65 -5.95 1.52 0.72
C TYR A 65 -7.26 1.17 1.43
N GLU A 66 -7.77 2.05 2.30
CA GLU A 66 -9.08 1.90 2.91
C GLU A 66 -9.68 3.25 3.33
N LYS A 67 -11.00 3.36 3.25
CA LYS A 67 -11.76 4.51 3.74
C LYS A 67 -11.93 4.41 5.25
N ASN A 68 -11.77 5.52 5.96
CA ASN A 68 -12.03 5.55 7.39
C ASN A 68 -13.55 5.54 7.62
N SER A 69 -14.11 4.43 8.12
CA SER A 69 -15.50 4.38 8.57
C SER A 69 -15.64 4.85 10.02
N GLU A 70 -16.87 4.95 10.51
CA GLU A 70 -17.17 5.29 11.92
C GLU A 70 -16.52 4.32 12.92
N GLU A 71 -16.33 3.07 12.52
CA GLU A 71 -15.69 2.04 13.34
C GLU A 71 -14.15 2.12 13.33
N GLY A 72 -13.60 2.94 12.44
CA GLY A 72 -12.17 3.13 12.24
C GLY A 72 -11.56 2.19 11.21
N LYS A 73 -10.51 2.68 10.54
CA LYS A 73 -9.85 2.04 9.40
C LYS A 73 -9.44 0.57 9.60
N LEU A 74 -9.09 0.15 10.83
CA LEU A 74 -8.74 -1.25 11.15
C LEU A 74 -9.92 -2.18 10.88
N LEU A 75 -11.09 -1.83 11.43
CA LEU A 75 -12.30 -2.64 11.33
C LEU A 75 -12.90 -2.56 9.93
N SER A 76 -12.81 -1.40 9.27
CA SER A 76 -13.18 -1.26 7.86
C SER A 76 -12.39 -2.22 6.96
N LEU A 77 -11.06 -2.26 7.13
CA LEU A 77 -10.19 -3.13 6.34
C LEU A 77 -10.44 -4.61 6.66
N ALA A 78 -10.67 -4.95 7.92
CA ALA A 78 -11.02 -6.31 8.35
C ALA A 78 -12.29 -6.81 7.67
N LYS A 79 -13.36 -6.00 7.69
CA LYS A 79 -14.64 -6.30 7.03
C LYS A 79 -14.48 -6.53 5.54
N ARG A 80 -13.68 -5.70 4.85
CA ARG A 80 -13.38 -5.87 3.41
C ARG A 80 -12.73 -7.23 3.12
N ASN A 81 -11.89 -7.70 4.03
CA ASN A 81 -11.17 -8.95 3.88
C ASN A 81 -11.94 -10.17 4.41
N GLY A 82 -13.19 -10.00 4.86
CA GLY A 82 -13.99 -11.08 5.43
C GLY A 82 -13.44 -11.59 6.77
N ILE A 83 -12.63 -10.79 7.46
CA ILE A 83 -12.09 -11.13 8.78
C ILE A 83 -13.18 -10.90 9.82
N ALA A 84 -13.35 -11.84 10.74
CA ALA A 84 -14.33 -11.73 11.80
C ALA A 84 -14.02 -10.52 12.72
N THR A 85 -15.04 -9.71 13.02
CA THR A 85 -14.93 -8.53 13.91
C THR A 85 -15.95 -8.55 15.04
N ALA A 86 -16.60 -9.69 15.32
CA ALA A 86 -17.78 -9.76 16.19
C ALA A 86 -17.59 -9.13 17.58
N ASN A 87 -16.40 -9.25 18.17
CA ASN A 87 -16.10 -8.73 19.50
C ASN A 87 -15.31 -7.41 19.47
N ALA A 88 -14.97 -6.88 18.30
CA ALA A 88 -14.19 -5.66 18.17
C ALA A 88 -15.11 -4.45 18.10
N ILE A 89 -15.11 -3.63 19.15
CA ILE A 89 -15.90 -2.40 19.19
C ILE A 89 -15.07 -1.19 18.72
N PRO A 90 -15.71 -0.16 18.15
CA PRO A 90 -15.07 1.11 17.79
C PRO A 90 -14.38 1.78 18.98
N GLY A 91 -13.31 2.54 18.72
CA GLY A 91 -12.52 3.18 19.79
C GLY A 91 -13.31 4.15 20.68
N TYR A 92 -14.31 4.85 20.14
CA TYR A 92 -15.16 5.73 20.94
C TYR A 92 -16.09 4.94 21.89
N LEU A 93 -16.49 3.72 21.50
CA LEU A 93 -17.23 2.82 22.38
C LEU A 93 -16.32 2.19 23.43
N GLU A 94 -15.04 1.95 23.13
CA GLU A 94 -14.08 1.51 24.15
C GLU A 94 -13.89 2.58 25.22
N ALA A 95 -13.81 3.86 24.84
CA ALA A 95 -13.75 4.94 25.82
C ALA A 95 -14.96 4.93 26.76
N LYS A 96 -16.17 4.79 26.21
CA LYS A 96 -17.41 4.64 27.01
C LYS A 96 -17.39 3.39 27.88
N ALA A 97 -17.04 2.23 27.33
CA ALA A 97 -16.98 0.98 28.08
C ALA A 97 -15.97 1.03 29.24
N TYR A 98 -14.93 1.86 29.13
CA TYR A 98 -14.00 2.13 30.22
C TYR A 98 -14.65 2.97 31.33
N GLU A 99 -15.35 4.04 30.97
CA GLU A 99 -16.11 4.88 31.91
C GLU A 99 -17.21 4.09 32.64
N ASP A 100 -17.88 3.19 31.91
CA ASP A 100 -18.94 2.32 32.42
C ASP A 100 -18.42 1.12 33.24
N GLY A 101 -17.09 0.99 33.44
CA GLY A 101 -16.50 -0.13 34.19
C GLY A 101 -16.62 -1.50 33.50
N SER A 102 -16.97 -1.52 32.20
CA SER A 102 -17.19 -2.73 31.40
C SER A 102 -15.87 -3.36 30.93
N HIS A 103 -15.04 -3.78 31.90
CA HIS A 103 -13.70 -4.33 31.66
C HIS A 103 -13.69 -5.59 30.78
N GLN A 104 -14.73 -6.43 30.87
CA GLN A 104 -14.83 -7.65 30.09
C GLN A 104 -14.98 -7.34 28.58
N LEU A 105 -15.81 -6.34 28.25
CA LEU A 105 -16.02 -5.90 26.87
C LEU A 105 -14.73 -5.28 26.29
N LEU A 106 -14.05 -4.45 27.07
CA LEU A 106 -12.74 -3.88 26.68
C LEU A 106 -11.69 -4.96 26.40
N TRP A 107 -11.62 -5.95 27.27
CA TRP A 107 -10.68 -7.06 27.13
C TRP A 107 -10.99 -7.86 25.85
N MET A 108 -12.25 -8.23 25.62
CA MET A 108 -12.66 -8.94 24.40
C MET A 108 -12.36 -8.15 23.14
N SER A 109 -12.65 -6.84 23.12
CA SER A 109 -12.36 -5.96 21.99
C SER A 109 -10.86 -5.85 21.72
N THR A 110 -10.05 -5.71 22.77
CA THR A 110 -8.60 -5.66 22.65
C THR A 110 -8.05 -6.95 22.04
N GLN A 111 -8.50 -8.12 22.52
CA GLN A 111 -8.10 -9.42 21.96
C GLN A 111 -8.52 -9.56 20.50
N GLN A 112 -9.75 -9.17 20.16
CA GLN A 112 -10.24 -9.25 18.80
C GLN A 112 -9.45 -8.35 17.84
N LYS A 113 -9.06 -7.14 18.27
CA LYS A 113 -8.23 -6.24 17.47
C LYS A 113 -6.83 -6.78 17.22
N VAL A 114 -6.22 -7.43 18.22
CA VAL A 114 -4.92 -8.12 18.04
C VAL A 114 -5.05 -9.25 17.02
N LYS A 115 -6.13 -10.03 17.07
CA LYS A 115 -6.41 -11.07 16.07
C LYS A 115 -6.57 -10.46 14.67
N VAL A 116 -7.36 -9.40 14.52
CA VAL A 116 -7.53 -8.70 13.25
C VAL A 116 -6.19 -8.19 12.70
N ILE A 117 -5.33 -7.60 13.53
CA ILE A 117 -4.00 -7.15 13.10
C ILE A 117 -3.16 -8.32 12.59
N THR A 118 -3.25 -9.49 13.25
CA THR A 118 -2.53 -10.70 12.86
C THR A 118 -3.02 -11.23 11.51
N ASP A 119 -4.33 -11.33 11.33
CA ASP A 119 -4.95 -11.81 10.09
C ASP A 119 -4.63 -10.85 8.92
N LEU A 120 -4.68 -9.53 9.15
CA LEU A 120 -4.28 -8.53 8.15
C LEU A 120 -2.78 -8.61 7.80
N LEU A 121 -1.92 -8.82 8.79
CA LEU A 121 -0.48 -9.00 8.55
C LEU A 121 -0.24 -10.23 7.67
N LEU A 122 -0.91 -11.35 7.94
CA LEU A 122 -0.79 -12.57 7.15
C LEU A 122 -1.26 -12.36 5.70
N LEU A 123 -2.44 -11.75 5.52
CA LEU A 123 -2.93 -11.41 4.18
C LEU A 123 -2.01 -10.45 3.43
N THR A 124 -1.39 -9.52 4.14
CA THR A 124 -0.39 -8.61 3.56
C THR A 124 0.87 -9.37 3.15
N SER A 125 1.34 -10.32 3.96
CA SER A 125 2.52 -11.14 3.63
C SER A 125 2.30 -12.12 2.49
N GLU A 126 1.05 -12.50 2.23
CA GLU A 126 0.66 -13.40 1.14
C GLU A 126 0.22 -12.66 -0.12
N ASP A 127 0.33 -11.33 -0.16
CA ASP A 127 -0.18 -10.46 -1.25
C ASP A 127 -1.69 -10.64 -1.56
N LYS A 128 -2.46 -11.17 -0.59
CA LYS A 128 -3.91 -11.44 -0.71
C LYS A 128 -4.79 -10.35 -0.11
N LEU A 129 -4.19 -9.29 0.45
CA LEU A 129 -4.93 -8.21 1.08
C LEU A 129 -5.80 -7.47 0.05
N LYS A 130 -7.11 -7.51 0.27
CA LYS A 130 -8.08 -6.75 -0.50
C LYS A 130 -8.11 -5.32 0.03
N VAL A 131 -7.81 -4.37 -0.83
CA VAL A 131 -7.84 -2.92 -0.54
C VAL A 131 -8.91 -2.22 -1.37
N ALA A 132 -9.29 -1.01 -0.98
CA ALA A 132 -10.22 -0.20 -1.76
C ALA A 132 -9.68 0.04 -3.18
N PRO A 133 -10.54 0.01 -4.23
CA PRO A 133 -10.10 0.06 -5.61
C PRO A 133 -9.49 1.43 -5.93
N THR A 134 -8.18 1.44 -6.21
CA THR A 134 -7.54 2.50 -6.98
C THR A 134 -7.03 1.84 -8.24
N PHE A 135 -7.85 1.84 -9.30
CA PHE A 135 -7.69 1.13 -10.58
C PHE A 135 -6.33 1.36 -11.29
N ILE A 136 -5.48 2.25 -10.78
CA ILE A 136 -4.26 2.75 -11.40
C ILE A 136 -2.99 2.34 -10.62
N SER A 137 -3.08 1.77 -9.42
CA SER A 137 -1.88 1.44 -8.62
C SER A 137 -1.52 -0.05 -8.55
N THR A 138 -2.41 -0.97 -8.93
CA THR A 138 -2.11 -2.42 -8.97
C THR A 138 -1.53 -2.88 -10.31
N HIS A 139 -1.73 -2.11 -11.38
CA HIS A 139 -1.07 -2.32 -12.68
C HIS A 139 -0.45 -0.98 -13.07
N GLY A 140 0.88 -0.94 -13.21
CA GLY A 140 1.70 0.26 -13.36
C GLY A 140 1.48 1.12 -14.63
N MET A 141 0.25 1.25 -15.10
CA MET A 141 -0.11 2.08 -16.24
C MET A 141 -0.69 3.40 -15.74
N SER A 142 0.21 4.28 -15.29
CA SER A 142 -0.15 5.67 -15.00
C SER A 142 -0.59 6.37 -16.29
N TRP A 143 -1.86 6.75 -16.37
CA TRP A 143 -2.40 7.62 -17.43
C TRP A 143 -1.65 8.96 -17.52
N GLY A 144 -0.91 9.33 -16.46
CA GLY A 144 -0.02 10.50 -16.42
C GLY A 144 1.27 10.35 -17.23
N LEU A 145 1.81 9.13 -17.37
CA LEU A 145 2.97 8.87 -18.24
C LEU A 145 2.58 8.99 -19.72
N LEU A 146 1.37 8.54 -20.07
CA LEU A 146 0.82 8.72 -21.42
C LEU A 146 0.66 10.21 -21.73
N LYS A 147 0.02 10.99 -20.86
CA LYS A 147 -0.19 12.44 -21.08
C LYS A 147 1.10 13.25 -21.27
N LYS A 148 2.21 12.86 -20.63
CA LYS A 148 3.48 13.60 -20.73
C LYS A 148 4.29 13.26 -22.00
N THR A 149 3.99 12.12 -22.62
CA THR A 149 4.77 11.58 -23.75
C THR A 149 3.98 11.62 -25.08
N TYR A 150 2.68 11.97 -25.06
CA TYR A 150 1.74 11.62 -26.13
C TYR A 150 1.60 12.53 -27.38
N PRO A 151 1.89 13.84 -27.42
CA PRO A 151 1.68 14.55 -28.69
C PRO A 151 2.79 14.25 -29.71
N TRP A 152 4.05 14.20 -29.28
CA TRP A 152 5.18 14.07 -30.21
C TRP A 152 5.44 12.64 -30.68
N SER A 153 5.24 11.65 -29.81
CA SER A 153 5.49 10.24 -30.13
C SER A 153 4.51 9.69 -31.16
N LEU A 154 3.21 9.98 -31.03
CA LEU A 154 2.20 9.63 -32.03
C LEU A 154 2.42 10.36 -33.35
N PHE A 155 2.81 11.64 -33.30
CA PHE A 155 3.13 12.44 -34.49
C PHE A 155 4.32 11.86 -35.27
N LEU A 156 5.39 11.45 -34.59
CA LEU A 156 6.55 10.80 -35.21
C LEU A 156 6.20 9.43 -35.84
N LEU A 157 5.30 8.68 -35.21
CA LEU A 157 4.85 7.38 -35.73
C LEU A 157 4.04 7.55 -37.02
N ILE A 158 3.14 8.53 -37.06
CA ILE A 158 2.36 8.88 -38.25
C ILE A 158 3.27 9.42 -39.37
N LEU A 159 4.23 10.30 -39.05
CA LEU A 159 5.23 10.80 -40.00
C LEU A 159 6.08 9.67 -40.59
N GLY A 160 6.47 8.68 -39.79
CA GLY A 160 7.23 7.52 -40.27
C GLY A 160 6.46 6.67 -41.27
N ILE A 161 5.16 6.46 -41.03
CA ILE A 161 4.30 5.69 -41.94
C ILE A 161 4.10 6.45 -43.26
N ILE A 162 3.79 7.75 -43.20
CA ILE A 162 3.62 8.59 -44.39
C ILE A 162 4.93 8.69 -45.19
N GLY A 163 6.06 8.87 -44.50
CA GLY A 163 7.38 8.94 -45.12
C GLY A 163 7.75 7.66 -45.87
N LYS A 164 7.42 6.49 -45.33
CA LYS A 164 7.67 5.20 -46.00
C LYS A 164 6.89 5.09 -47.32
N GLU A 165 5.60 5.43 -47.31
CA GLU A 165 4.75 5.35 -48.52
C GLU A 165 5.15 6.39 -49.57
N PHE A 166 5.54 7.58 -49.15
CA PHE A 166 6.06 8.61 -50.04
C PHE A 166 7.40 8.21 -50.67
N MET A 167 8.36 7.70 -49.88
CA MET A 167 9.65 7.25 -50.39
C MET A 167 9.50 6.06 -51.34
N SER A 168 8.62 5.11 -51.01
CA SER A 168 8.27 3.99 -51.90
C SER A 168 7.72 4.49 -53.24
N SER A 169 6.79 5.44 -53.21
CA SER A 169 6.19 6.03 -54.40
C SER A 169 7.18 6.85 -55.23
N LEU A 170 8.10 7.58 -54.58
CA LEU A 170 9.14 8.36 -55.23
C LEU A 170 10.19 7.47 -55.90
N ILE A 171 10.62 6.40 -55.24
CA ILE A 171 11.56 5.41 -55.81
C ILE A 171 10.92 4.76 -57.04
N LYS A 172 9.64 4.39 -56.96
CA LYS A 172 8.91 3.82 -58.09
C LYS A 172 8.80 4.81 -59.25
N TYR A 173 8.42 6.06 -58.98
CA TYR A 173 8.34 7.11 -59.99
C TYR A 173 9.70 7.39 -60.67
N LEU A 174 10.78 7.47 -59.89
CA LEU A 174 12.13 7.66 -60.43
C LEU A 174 12.61 6.45 -61.23
N SER A 175 12.35 5.23 -60.75
CA SER A 175 12.63 3.98 -61.46
C SER A 175 11.93 3.93 -62.82
N ASP A 176 10.65 4.31 -62.87
CA ASP A 176 9.84 4.31 -64.09
C ASP A 176 10.26 5.45 -65.04
N TYR A 177 10.63 6.63 -64.52
CA TYR A 177 11.08 7.78 -65.32
C TYR A 177 12.44 7.56 -65.99
N PHE A 178 13.37 6.90 -65.30
CA PHE A 178 14.70 6.59 -65.85
C PHE A 178 14.77 5.23 -66.57
N ALA A 179 13.68 4.44 -66.59
CA ALA A 179 13.61 3.10 -67.19
C ALA A 179 14.73 2.13 -66.73
N VAL A 180 15.22 2.28 -65.49
CA VAL A 180 16.32 1.46 -64.91
C VAL A 180 15.81 0.42 -63.91
N GLY A 181 14.52 0.07 -64.00
CA GLY A 181 13.79 -0.75 -63.03
C GLY A 181 14.51 -2.01 -62.52
N PRO A 182 15.21 -2.80 -63.37
CA PRO A 182 15.88 -4.00 -62.89
C PRO A 182 17.18 -3.76 -62.11
N PHE A 183 17.89 -2.64 -62.34
CA PHE A 183 19.25 -2.45 -61.82
C PHE A 183 19.24 -1.93 -60.38
N ILE A 184 18.35 -0.99 -60.04
CA ILE A 184 18.32 -0.35 -58.70
C ILE A 184 17.75 -1.29 -57.63
N LEU A 185 16.77 -2.14 -57.98
CA LEU A 185 16.21 -3.14 -57.06
C LEU A 185 17.26 -4.19 -56.64
N SER A 186 18.19 -4.57 -57.54
CA SER A 186 19.24 -5.55 -57.23
C SER A 186 20.33 -5.02 -56.28
N VAL A 187 20.56 -3.70 -56.26
CA VAL A 187 21.63 -3.08 -55.45
C VAL A 187 21.14 -2.75 -54.03
N LEU A 188 19.83 -2.57 -53.82
CA LEU A 188 19.25 -2.17 -52.53
C LEU A 188 18.68 -3.35 -51.69
N GLY A 189 18.77 -4.60 -52.18
CA GLY A 189 18.55 -5.79 -51.36
C GLY A 189 17.13 -5.99 -50.85
N PHE A 190 16.12 -5.70 -51.68
CA PHE A 190 14.73 -6.14 -51.48
C PHE A 190 14.40 -7.32 -52.40
#